data_AF-K1TQE6-F1
#
_entry.id   AF-K1TQE6-F1
#
_cell.length_a   1.000
_cell.length_b   1.000
_cell.length_c   1.000
_cell.angle_alpha   90.00
_cell.angle_beta   90.00
_cell.angle_gamma   90.00
#
_symmetry.space_group_name_H-M   'P 1'
#
loop_
_entity.id
_entity.type
_entity.pdbx_description
1 polymer ?
#
loop_
_entity_poly.entity_id
_entity_poly.type
_entity_poly.pdbx_seq_one_letter_code
_entity_poly.pdbx_strand_id
1 'polypeptide(L)'
;LVHDTVTEEEIAGIVAKWTGIPVAKLMEGEREKLLHLDEVLHRRLIGQDEAVEKVCEAIQRSRAGISDPNRPIGSFLFLGPTGVGKTELAKALAESLFDDERSMVRIDMTEYMEKFSVSRLIGAPPGIRRLRRGRPAYRGRAPQPYSVVLFDEVEKAHPDVFNILLQILDDGRIT
;
A
#
# COMPACT_ATOMS: atom_id res chain seq x y z
N LEU A 1 -42.18 -2.28 0.30
CA LEU A 1 -41.71 -2.92 -0.95
C LEU A 1 -40.52 -3.77 -0.56
N VAL A 2 -40.61 -5.09 -0.69
CA VAL A 2 -39.49 -6.00 -0.43
C VAL A 2 -38.69 -6.04 -1.73
N HIS A 3 -37.43 -5.61 -1.69
CA HIS A 3 -36.53 -5.72 -2.83
C HIS A 3 -36.06 -7.19 -2.94
N ASP A 4 -36.01 -7.72 -4.17
CA ASP A 4 -35.67 -9.12 -4.44
C ASP A 4 -34.14 -9.37 -4.47
N THR A 5 -33.36 -8.30 -4.30
CA THR A 5 -31.88 -8.31 -4.33
C THR A 5 -31.34 -7.54 -3.15
N VAL A 6 -30.39 -8.15 -2.44
CA VAL A 6 -29.71 -7.56 -1.29
C VAL A 6 -28.73 -6.48 -1.74
N THR A 7 -28.79 -5.29 -1.14
CA THR A 7 -27.87 -4.17 -1.44
C THR A 7 -26.76 -4.03 -0.39
N GLU A 8 -25.67 -3.32 -0.73
CA GLU A 8 -24.59 -3.00 0.23
C GLU A 8 -25.10 -2.22 1.44
N GLU A 9 -26.10 -1.34 1.25
CA GLU A 9 -26.73 -0.55 2.31
C GLU A 9 -27.50 -1.45 3.30
N GLU A 10 -28.16 -2.49 2.81
CA GLU A 10 -28.86 -3.47 3.64
C GLU A 10 -27.87 -4.32 4.46
N ILE A 11 -26.78 -4.76 3.83
CA ILE A 11 -25.69 -5.48 4.53
C ILE A 11 -25.08 -4.58 5.61
N ALA A 12 -24.74 -3.34 5.27
CA ALA A 12 -24.21 -2.36 6.22
C ALA A 12 -25.17 -2.11 7.38
N GLY A 13 -26.48 -2.04 7.12
CA GLY A 13 -27.51 -1.90 8.13
C GLY A 13 -27.59 -3.08 9.11
N ILE A 14 -27.39 -4.31 8.63
CA ILE A 14 -27.34 -5.51 9.48
C ILE A 14 -26.08 -5.50 10.35
N VAL A 15 -24.91 -5.25 9.75
CA VAL A 15 -23.63 -5.18 10.48
C VAL A 15 -23.68 -4.07 11.54
N ALA A 16 -24.27 -2.92 11.21
CA ALA A 16 -24.45 -1.81 12.16
C ALA A 16 -25.38 -2.17 13.31
N LYS A 17 -26.47 -2.91 13.08
CA LYS A 17 -27.36 -3.39 14.14
C LYS A 17 -26.67 -4.38 15.08
N TRP A 18 -25.80 -5.25 14.57
CA TRP A 18 -25.08 -6.24 15.37
C TRP A 18 -23.93 -5.64 16.18
N THR A 19 -23.20 -4.69 15.59
CA THR A 19 -21.98 -4.13 16.18
C THR A 19 -22.20 -2.82 16.91
N GLY A 20 -23.31 -2.12 16.64
CA GLY A 20 -23.55 -0.74 17.08
C GLY A 20 -22.74 0.30 16.31
N ILE A 21 -21.94 -0.10 15.31
CA ILE A 21 -21.06 0.77 14.54
C ILE A 21 -21.79 1.23 13.26
N PRO A 22 -21.94 2.54 13.00
CA PRO A 22 -22.67 3.03 11.83
C PRO A 22 -21.84 2.90 10.55
N VAL A 23 -21.75 1.68 10.00
CA VAL A 23 -20.91 1.34 8.83
C VAL A 23 -21.18 2.24 7.62
N ALA A 24 -22.45 2.52 7.29
CA ALA A 24 -22.80 3.38 6.16
C ALA A 24 -22.22 4.80 6.29
N LYS A 25 -22.25 5.38 7.50
CA LYS A 25 -21.64 6.71 7.75
C LYS A 25 -20.12 6.67 7.68
N LEU A 26 -19.51 5.57 8.10
CA LEU A 26 -18.06 5.38 7.97
C LEU A 26 -17.66 5.33 6.48
N MET A 27 -18.42 4.61 5.66
CA MET A 27 -18.15 4.52 4.22
C MET A 27 -18.35 5.86 3.50
N GLU A 28 -19.37 6.63 3.88
CA GLU A 28 -19.59 7.98 3.34
C GLU A 28 -18.43 8.91 3.67
N GLY A 29 -17.98 8.94 4.93
CA GLY A 29 -16.82 9.74 5.34
C GLY A 29 -15.51 9.29 4.69
N GLU A 30 -15.31 7.98 4.48
CA GLU A 30 -14.15 7.44 3.77
C GLU A 30 -14.16 7.89 2.30
N ARG A 31 -15.34 7.91 1.65
CA ARG A 31 -15.49 8.40 0.28
C ARG A 31 -15.19 9.89 0.15
N GLU A 32 -15.66 10.71 1.08
CA GLU A 32 -15.38 12.15 1.10
C GLU A 32 -13.88 12.42 1.32
N LYS A 33 -13.24 11.71 2.26
CA LYS A 33 -11.78 11.77 2.46
C LYS A 33 -11.00 11.47 1.16
N LEU A 34 -11.46 10.50 0.38
CA LEU A 34 -10.81 10.10 -0.87
C LEU A 34 -11.01 11.08 -2.03
N LEU A 35 -12.13 11.81 -2.04
CA LEU A 35 -12.40 12.86 -3.03
C LEU A 35 -11.44 14.05 -2.88
N HIS A 36 -11.04 14.36 -1.65
CA HIS A 36 -10.13 15.44 -1.30
C HIS A 36 -8.72 14.94 -0.92
N LEU A 37 -8.34 13.74 -1.39
CA LEU A 37 -7.08 13.12 -1.00
C LEU A 37 -5.87 13.96 -1.41
N ASP A 38 -5.92 14.59 -2.59
CA ASP A 38 -4.89 15.52 -3.08
C ASP A 38 -4.68 16.70 -2.13
N GLU A 39 -5.76 17.35 -1.69
CA GLU A 39 -5.71 18.45 -0.73
C GLU A 39 -5.10 18.00 0.60
N VAL A 40 -5.48 16.80 1.07
CA VAL A 40 -4.95 16.23 2.32
C VAL A 40 -3.45 15.97 2.19
N LEU A 41 -2.98 15.41 1.07
CA LEU A 41 -1.56 15.17 0.81
C LEU A 41 -0.79 16.50 0.73
N HIS A 42 -1.34 17.52 0.07
CA HIS A 42 -0.71 18.83 -0.07
C HIS A 42 -0.56 19.61 1.24
N ARG A 43 -1.26 19.23 2.32
CA ARG A 43 -1.01 19.80 3.66
C ARG A 43 0.39 19.46 4.19
N ARG A 44 0.97 18.32 3.76
CA ARG A 44 2.33 17.88 4.13
C ARG A 44 3.32 18.06 2.99
N LEU A 45 2.88 17.92 1.74
CA LEU A 45 3.73 17.92 0.57
C LEU A 45 3.51 19.18 -0.29
N ILE A 46 4.50 20.06 -0.30
CA ILE A 46 4.48 21.27 -1.13
C ILE A 46 5.02 20.94 -2.52
N GLY A 47 4.22 21.20 -3.56
CA GLY A 47 4.53 20.84 -4.95
C GLY A 47 4.40 19.34 -5.20
N GLN A 48 5.18 18.82 -6.17
CA GLN A 48 5.08 17.44 -6.65
C GLN A 48 3.68 17.10 -7.20
N ASP A 49 2.99 18.09 -7.77
CA ASP A 49 1.58 18.02 -8.16
C ASP A 49 1.29 16.82 -9.06
N GLU A 50 2.16 16.54 -10.05
CA GLU A 50 2.02 15.36 -10.93
C GLU A 50 2.08 14.04 -10.15
N ALA A 51 3.00 13.91 -9.20
CA ALA A 51 3.13 12.69 -8.40
C ALA A 51 1.91 12.48 -7.49
N VAL A 52 1.42 13.55 -6.87
CA VAL A 52 0.20 13.54 -6.04
C VAL A 52 -1.01 13.16 -6.88
N GLU A 53 -1.20 13.80 -8.03
CA GLU A 53 -2.30 13.53 -8.96
C GLU A 53 -2.32 12.07 -9.38
N LYS A 54 -1.17 11.50 -9.82
CA LYS A 54 -1.09 10.10 -10.25
C LYS A 54 -1.37 9.10 -9.13
N VAL A 55 -0.97 9.42 -7.90
CA VAL A 55 -1.32 8.61 -6.72
C VAL A 55 -2.83 8.66 -6.47
N CYS A 56 -3.42 9.85 -6.43
CA CYS A 56 -4.85 10.04 -6.21
C CYS A 56 -5.69 9.32 -7.28
N GLU A 57 -5.34 9.46 -8.56
CA GLU A 57 -6.01 8.77 -9.67
C GLU A 57 -6.00 7.23 -9.51
N ALA A 58 -4.89 6.65 -9.04
CA ALA A 58 -4.81 5.20 -8.83
C ALA A 58 -5.71 4.72 -7.68
N ILE A 59 -5.70 5.44 -6.55
CA ILE A 59 -6.56 5.13 -5.40
C ILE A 59 -8.04 5.27 -5.77
N GLN A 60 -8.41 6.36 -6.45
CA GLN A 60 -9.80 6.61 -6.86
C GLN A 60 -10.29 5.54 -7.85
N ARG A 61 -9.47 5.16 -8.85
CA ARG A 61 -9.81 4.07 -9.78
C ARG A 61 -10.04 2.73 -9.08
N SER A 62 -9.19 2.40 -8.09
CA SER A 62 -9.36 1.17 -7.33
C SER A 62 -10.64 1.18 -6.51
N ARG A 63 -10.97 2.31 -5.86
CA ARG A 63 -12.20 2.46 -5.07
C ARG A 63 -13.46 2.49 -5.92
N ALA A 64 -13.36 2.93 -7.17
CA ALA A 64 -14.44 2.84 -8.16
C ALA A 64 -14.59 1.44 -8.78
N GLY A 65 -13.73 0.46 -8.43
CA GLY A 65 -13.77 -0.89 -8.99
C GLY A 65 -13.31 -0.98 -10.45
N ILE A 66 -12.55 0.00 -10.93
CA ILE A 66 -12.07 0.10 -12.32
C ILE A 66 -10.69 -0.58 -12.49
N SER A 67 -10.03 -0.97 -11.39
CA SER A 67 -8.72 -1.62 -11.40
C SER A 67 -8.81 -3.14 -11.54
N ASP A 68 -7.79 -3.76 -12.15
CA ASP A 68 -7.63 -5.23 -12.16
C ASP A 68 -7.37 -5.74 -10.72
N PRO A 69 -8.21 -6.64 -10.18
CA PRO A 69 -8.04 -7.16 -8.82
C PRO A 69 -6.79 -8.05 -8.66
N ASN A 70 -6.16 -8.50 -9.76
CA ASN A 70 -4.94 -9.30 -9.73
C ASN A 70 -3.66 -8.46 -9.71
N ARG A 71 -3.76 -7.13 -9.74
CA ARG A 71 -2.63 -6.21 -9.79
C ARG A 71 -2.59 -5.30 -8.57
N PRO A 72 -1.41 -4.75 -8.21
CA PRO A 72 -1.34 -3.68 -7.23
C PRO A 72 -2.24 -2.49 -7.62
N ILE A 73 -2.84 -1.84 -6.62
CA ILE A 73 -3.69 -0.64 -6.80
C ILE A 73 -2.93 0.45 -7.56
N GLY A 74 -1.66 0.64 -7.21
CA GLY A 74 -0.76 1.58 -7.86
C GLY A 74 0.68 1.16 -7.65
N SER A 75 1.46 1.29 -8.72
CA SER A 75 2.88 0.95 -8.78
C SER A 75 3.62 2.19 -9.28
N PHE A 76 4.42 2.82 -8.41
CA PHE A 76 5.06 4.11 -8.69
C PHE A 76 6.56 4.03 -8.49
N LEU A 77 7.31 4.69 -9.38
CA LEU A 77 8.75 4.92 -9.24
C LEU A 77 8.99 6.43 -9.17
N PHE A 78 9.29 6.94 -7.98
CA PHE A 78 9.58 8.35 -7.79
C PHE A 78 11.09 8.61 -7.91
N LEU A 79 11.47 9.45 -8.88
CA LEU A 79 12.85 9.85 -9.14
C LEU A 79 13.06 11.32 -8.77
N GLY A 80 14.26 11.66 -8.30
CA GLY A 80 14.59 13.04 -7.91
C GLY A 80 15.70 13.10 -6.85
N PRO A 81 16.19 14.29 -6.48
CA PRO A 81 17.20 14.43 -5.44
C PRO A 81 16.68 14.01 -4.06
N THR A 82 17.57 13.92 -3.08
CA THR A 82 17.19 13.68 -1.68
C THR A 82 16.41 14.88 -1.14
N GLY A 83 15.49 14.63 -0.20
CA GLY A 83 14.75 15.68 0.50
C GLY A 83 13.58 16.33 -0.27
N VAL A 84 13.31 15.95 -1.52
CA VAL A 84 12.20 16.53 -2.32
C VAL A 84 10.81 15.97 -2.00
N GLY A 85 10.70 15.04 -1.04
CA GLY A 85 9.40 14.54 -0.56
C GLY A 85 8.95 13.17 -1.09
N LYS A 86 9.81 12.40 -1.76
CA LYS A 86 9.49 11.04 -2.26
C LYS A 86 8.99 10.10 -1.15
N THR A 87 9.76 9.96 -0.08
CA THR A 87 9.39 9.16 1.11
C THR A 87 8.24 9.81 1.88
N GLU A 88 8.13 11.13 1.84
CA GLU A 88 7.09 11.88 2.54
C GLU A 88 5.71 11.66 1.91
N LEU A 89 5.62 11.58 0.59
CA LEU A 89 4.39 11.23 -0.13
C LEU A 89 3.87 9.85 0.32
N ALA A 90 4.74 8.86 0.43
CA ALA A 90 4.35 7.52 0.90
C ALA A 90 3.83 7.53 2.35
N LYS A 91 4.48 8.29 3.24
CA LYS A 91 4.02 8.45 4.64
C LYS A 91 2.69 9.18 4.73
N ALA A 92 2.55 10.29 4.00
CA ALA A 92 1.31 11.07 3.96
C ALA A 92 0.16 10.24 3.39
N LEU A 93 0.43 9.41 2.38
CA LEU A 93 -0.55 8.47 1.84
C LEU A 93 -0.95 7.41 2.87
N ALA A 94 0.02 6.80 3.57
CA ALA A 94 -0.26 5.80 4.60
C ALA A 94 -1.08 6.38 5.76
N GLU A 95 -0.73 7.58 6.23
CA GLU A 95 -1.52 8.33 7.23
C GLU A 95 -2.94 8.60 6.72
N SER A 96 -3.09 9.06 5.48
CA SER A 96 -4.41 9.41 4.94
C SER A 96 -5.32 8.19 4.76
N LEU A 97 -4.75 7.03 4.41
CA LEU A 97 -5.51 5.80 4.16
C LEU A 97 -5.74 4.97 5.41
N PHE A 98 -4.85 5.02 6.40
CA PHE A 98 -4.86 4.12 7.55
C PHE A 98 -4.82 4.82 8.91
N ASP A 99 -4.90 6.16 8.92
CA ASP A 99 -4.80 7.03 10.10
C ASP A 99 -3.50 6.78 10.94
N ASP A 100 -2.46 6.19 10.32
CA ASP A 100 -1.13 5.97 10.92
C ASP A 100 -0.06 5.77 9.82
N GLU A 101 0.89 6.69 9.70
CA GLU A 101 2.02 6.61 8.77
C GLU A 101 2.90 5.37 9.00
N ARG A 102 2.89 4.80 10.21
CA ARG A 102 3.62 3.57 10.51
C ARG A 102 2.93 2.35 9.93
N SER A 103 1.67 2.44 9.50
CA SER A 103 0.95 1.34 8.86
C SER A 103 1.52 0.94 7.50
N MET A 104 2.42 1.73 6.92
CA MET A 104 3.20 1.31 5.74
C MET A 104 4.20 0.20 6.05
N VAL A 105 4.48 -0.66 5.07
CA VAL A 105 5.60 -1.59 5.06
C VAL A 105 6.77 -0.89 4.38
N ARG A 106 7.73 -0.42 5.19
CA ARG A 106 8.96 0.19 4.67
C ARG A 106 10.06 -0.86 4.57
N ILE A 107 10.68 -0.96 3.41
CA ILE A 107 11.81 -1.85 3.14
C ILE A 107 12.98 -0.99 2.67
N ASP A 108 14.02 -0.95 3.48
CA ASP A 108 15.26 -0.23 3.16
C ASP A 108 16.10 -1.07 2.19
N MET A 109 16.30 -0.56 0.98
CA MET A 109 16.99 -1.27 -0.08
C MET A 109 18.51 -1.29 0.09
N THR A 110 19.08 -0.48 0.99
CA THR A 110 20.50 -0.60 1.35
C THR A 110 20.81 -1.91 2.09
N GLU A 111 19.84 -2.54 2.75
CA GLU A 111 20.02 -3.89 3.32
C GLU A 111 20.16 -4.98 2.24
N TYR A 112 19.84 -4.66 0.99
CA TYR A 112 19.80 -5.57 -0.16
C TYR A 112 20.88 -5.28 -1.20
N MET A 113 21.95 -4.57 -0.83
CA MET A 113 23.09 -4.26 -1.71
C MET A 113 23.87 -5.50 -2.16
N GLU A 114 23.86 -6.57 -1.36
CA GLU A 114 24.63 -7.78 -1.60
C GLU A 114 23.77 -8.89 -2.23
N LYS A 115 24.35 -9.66 -3.15
CA LYS A 115 23.60 -10.71 -3.87
C LYS A 115 22.90 -11.71 -2.94
N PHE A 116 23.51 -12.08 -1.82
CA PHE A 116 22.93 -13.06 -0.92
C PHE A 116 21.80 -12.51 -0.04
N SER A 117 21.71 -11.19 0.17
CA SER A 117 20.62 -10.60 0.97
C SER A 117 19.30 -10.55 0.20
N VAL A 118 19.33 -10.67 -1.14
CA VAL A 118 18.15 -10.85 -2.00
C VAL A 118 17.23 -11.99 -1.50
N SER A 119 17.83 -13.10 -1.05
CA SER A 119 17.09 -14.26 -0.50
C SER A 119 16.26 -13.92 0.75
N ARG A 120 16.58 -12.85 1.46
CA ARG A 120 15.83 -12.40 2.64
C ARG A 120 14.51 -11.72 2.27
N LEU A 121 14.42 -11.13 1.07
CA LEU A 121 13.23 -10.42 0.59
C LEU A 121 12.09 -11.41 0.31
N ILE A 122 12.42 -12.55 -0.30
CA ILE A 122 11.48 -13.64 -0.62
C ILE A 122 11.24 -14.55 0.60
N GLY A 123 12.22 -14.64 1.49
CA GLY A 123 12.29 -15.63 2.57
C GLY A 123 13.23 -16.78 2.18
N ALA A 124 13.97 -17.32 3.16
CA ALA A 124 14.97 -18.35 2.90
C ALA A 124 14.35 -19.63 2.31
N PRO A 125 15.02 -20.32 1.36
CA PRO A 125 14.57 -21.60 0.82
C PRO A 125 14.40 -22.67 1.91
N PRO A 126 13.42 -23.60 1.80
CA PRO A 126 13.26 -24.70 2.76
C PRO A 126 14.53 -25.58 2.76
N GLY A 127 15.26 -25.62 3.89
CA GLY A 127 16.40 -26.51 4.09
C GLY A 127 17.62 -25.90 4.80
N ILE A 128 17.78 -24.57 4.79
CA ILE A 128 18.90 -23.90 5.48
C ILE A 128 18.49 -23.58 6.92
N ARG A 129 18.65 -24.57 7.79
CA ARG A 129 18.40 -24.48 9.22
C ARG A 129 19.53 -23.71 9.94
N ARG A 130 19.83 -22.47 9.56
CA ARG A 130 20.73 -21.54 10.30
C ARG A 130 20.75 -20.13 9.68
N LEU A 131 19.70 -19.34 9.88
CA LEU A 131 19.80 -17.95 10.32
C LEU A 131 18.44 -17.48 10.87
N ARG A 132 18.24 -17.58 12.19
CA ARG A 132 17.11 -16.95 12.91
C ARG A 132 17.30 -15.42 13.01
N ARG A 133 17.60 -14.75 11.91
CA ARG A 133 17.59 -13.28 11.78
C ARG A 133 17.01 -12.92 10.42
N GLY A 134 15.79 -12.43 10.44
CA GLY A 134 15.02 -12.04 9.25
C GLY A 134 13.77 -12.88 9.14
N ARG A 135 12.72 -12.52 9.90
CA ARG A 135 11.38 -12.72 9.37
C ARG A 135 11.29 -11.82 8.12
N PRO A 136 10.61 -12.21 7.03
CA PRO A 136 10.36 -11.29 5.93
C PRO A 136 9.77 -9.99 6.51
N ALA A 137 10.16 -8.82 5.98
CA ALA A 137 9.79 -7.52 6.55
C ALA A 137 8.27 -7.34 6.78
N TYR A 138 7.44 -8.06 6.01
CA TYR A 138 5.98 -8.06 6.12
C TYR A 138 5.40 -8.98 7.21
N ARG A 139 6.19 -9.89 7.80
CA ARG A 139 5.68 -10.99 8.64
C ARG A 139 5.73 -10.63 10.14
N GLY A 140 4.78 -9.81 10.58
CA GLY A 140 4.62 -9.41 11.98
C GLY A 140 3.32 -8.66 12.32
N ARG A 141 2.48 -8.33 11.34
CA ARG A 141 1.17 -7.69 11.53
C ARG A 141 0.04 -8.68 11.30
N ALA A 142 -1.12 -8.44 11.92
CA ALA A 142 -2.36 -9.05 11.50
C ALA A 142 -2.57 -8.77 10.00
N PRO A 143 -3.13 -9.71 9.22
CA PRO A 143 -3.37 -9.49 7.80
C PRO A 143 -4.21 -8.22 7.62
N GLN A 144 -3.59 -7.17 7.09
CA GLN A 144 -4.31 -5.99 6.63
C GLN A 144 -4.62 -6.20 5.15
N PRO A 145 -5.89 -6.05 4.73
CA PRO A 145 -6.28 -6.25 3.34
C PRO A 145 -5.62 -5.26 2.38
N TYR A 146 -5.16 -4.11 2.89
CA TYR A 146 -4.49 -3.06 2.13
C TYR A 146 -3.28 -2.55 2.90
N SER A 147 -2.22 -2.18 2.18
CA SER A 147 -1.02 -1.57 2.76
C SER A 147 -0.29 -0.75 1.71
N VAL A 148 0.41 0.31 2.16
CA VAL A 148 1.40 1.02 1.35
C VAL A 148 2.74 0.32 1.56
N VAL A 149 3.38 -0.12 0.47
CA VAL A 149 4.72 -0.72 0.50
C VAL A 149 5.71 0.27 -0.09
N LEU A 150 6.70 0.69 0.70
CA LEU A 150 7.75 1.61 0.29
C LEU A 150 9.08 0.88 0.17
N PHE A 151 9.64 0.84 -1.04
CA PHE A 151 11.02 0.45 -1.30
C PHE A 151 11.90 1.71 -1.30
N ASP A 152 12.54 1.99 -0.17
CA ASP A 152 13.34 3.21 -0.01
C ASP A 152 14.77 3.00 -0.52
N GLU A 153 15.37 4.02 -1.13
CA GLU A 153 16.70 3.96 -1.76
C GLU A 153 16.88 2.80 -2.77
N VAL A 154 15.88 2.53 -3.60
CA VAL A 154 15.86 1.39 -4.54
C VAL A 154 17.06 1.34 -5.48
N GLU A 155 17.68 2.48 -5.79
CA GLU A 155 18.90 2.54 -6.60
C GLU A 155 20.13 1.91 -5.92
N LYS A 156 20.08 1.66 -4.61
CA LYS A 156 21.15 1.00 -3.85
C LYS A 156 21.02 -0.52 -3.86
N ALA A 157 19.86 -1.07 -4.20
CA ALA A 157 19.65 -2.52 -4.22
C ALA A 157 20.57 -3.23 -5.21
N HIS A 158 20.91 -4.49 -4.91
CA HIS A 158 21.54 -5.37 -5.87
C HIS A 158 20.64 -5.54 -7.11
N PRO A 159 21.17 -5.58 -8.34
CA PRO A 159 20.38 -5.69 -9.56
C PRO A 159 19.37 -6.85 -9.59
N ASP A 160 19.72 -7.99 -8.99
CA ASP A 160 18.84 -9.17 -8.89
C ASP A 160 17.53 -8.89 -8.11
N VAL A 161 17.48 -7.84 -7.27
CA VAL A 161 16.25 -7.42 -6.58
C VAL A 161 15.19 -6.94 -7.57
N PHE A 162 15.59 -6.26 -8.65
CA PHE A 162 14.64 -5.71 -9.61
C PHE A 162 13.83 -6.80 -10.33
N ASN A 163 14.40 -7.98 -10.55
CA ASN A 163 13.66 -9.10 -11.14
C ASN A 163 12.47 -9.52 -10.26
N ILE A 164 12.65 -9.47 -8.94
CA ILE A 164 11.60 -9.78 -7.97
C ILE A 164 10.59 -8.63 -7.92
N LEU A 165 11.06 -7.38 -7.91
CA LEU A 165 10.19 -6.21 -7.93
C LEU A 165 9.29 -6.20 -9.16
N LEU A 166 9.81 -6.53 -10.35
CA LEU A 166 9.01 -6.60 -11.58
C LEU A 166 7.83 -7.57 -11.43
N GLN A 167 8.07 -8.75 -10.87
CA GLN A 167 7.00 -9.72 -10.61
C GLN A 167 5.93 -9.19 -9.63
N ILE A 168 6.35 -8.46 -8.59
CA ILE A 168 5.44 -7.82 -7.64
C ILE A 168 4.59 -6.74 -8.34
N LEU A 169 5.22 -5.93 -9.18
CA LEU A 169 4.58 -4.81 -9.86
C LEU A 169 3.60 -5.30 -10.93
N ASP A 170 3.86 -6.44 -11.56
CA ASP A 170 3.02 -7.04 -12.61
C ASP A 170 1.85 -7.86 -12.05
N ASP A 171 2.11 -8.77 -11.11
CA ASP A 171 1.14 -9.80 -10.68
C ASP A 171 0.70 -9.65 -9.20
N GLY A 172 1.21 -8.65 -8.48
CA GLY A 172 0.89 -8.43 -7.07
C GLY A 172 1.30 -9.58 -6.14
N ARG A 173 2.16 -10.49 -6.60
CA ARG A 173 2.55 -11.72 -5.89
C ARG A 173 4.07 -11.92 -5.89
N ILE A 174 4.55 -12.51 -4.80
CA ILE A 174 5.90 -13.07 -4.68
C ILE A 174 5.73 -14.59 -4.57
N THR A 175 6.41 -15.35 -5.42
CA THR A 175 6.47 -16.82 -5.36
C THR A 175 7.84 -17.32 -4.94
#